data_AF-A0A3S1NZ47-F1
#
_entry.id   AF-A0A3S1NZ47-F1
#
_cell.length_a   1.000
_cell.length_b   1.000
_cell.length_c   1.000
_cell.angle_alpha   90.00
_cell.angle_beta   90.00
_cell.angle_gamma   90.00
#
_symmetry.space_group_name_H-M   'P 1'
#
loop_
_entity.id
_entity.type
_entity.pdbx_description
1 polymer ?
#
loop_
_entity_poly.entity_id
_entity_poly.type
_entity_poly.pdbx_seq_one_letter_code
_entity_poly.pdbx_strand_id
1 'polypeptide(L)'
;DISHIEGLNAIDVTADRAVIGALARMSHVADNPQVKSHFPAVSEALWQAASAQLRNMATIGGNLMQRTRCPYFRDPANFPACNKRAPGSGCSAIGGGTRGHAVLGVSEACIATYPGDLAVALVAFDAEVDLGERKLKVEDFFLAPGATARSPG
;
A
#
# COMPACT_ATOMS: atom_id res chain seq x y z
N ASP A 1 -8.44 -18.16 4.94
CA ASP A 1 -8.70 -16.85 5.55
C ASP A 1 -7.69 -16.65 6.67
N ILE A 2 -7.03 -15.50 6.74
CA ILE A 2 -6.01 -15.18 7.75
C ILE A 2 -6.57 -14.35 8.91
N SER A 3 -7.82 -13.91 8.84
CA SER A 3 -8.41 -12.93 9.77
C SER A 3 -8.48 -13.38 11.24
N HIS A 4 -8.26 -14.67 11.51
CA HIS A 4 -8.36 -15.29 12.82
C HIS A 4 -7.01 -15.70 13.43
N ILE A 5 -5.87 -15.34 12.81
CA ILE A 5 -4.55 -15.65 13.37
C ILE A 5 -4.30 -14.72 14.56
N GLU A 6 -4.16 -15.32 15.75
CA GLU A 6 -3.89 -14.59 16.99
C GLU A 6 -2.55 -13.85 16.95
N GLY A 7 -2.48 -12.72 17.65
CA GLY A 7 -1.27 -11.90 17.76
C GLY A 7 -0.99 -10.97 16.58
N LEU A 8 -1.55 -11.22 15.39
CA LEU A 8 -1.32 -10.38 14.22
C LEU A 8 -2.16 -9.09 14.19
N ASN A 9 -3.02 -8.85 15.19
CA ASN A 9 -3.82 -7.63 15.31
C ASN A 9 -3.38 -6.72 16.48
N ALA A 10 -2.28 -7.05 17.16
CA ALA A 10 -1.77 -6.27 18.28
C ALA A 10 -1.26 -4.89 17.84
N ILE A 11 -1.34 -3.92 18.75
CA ILE A 11 -0.83 -2.55 18.56
C ILE A 11 -0.03 -2.22 19.82
N ASP A 12 1.30 -2.29 19.73
CA ASP A 12 2.23 -1.97 20.82
C ASP A 12 2.97 -0.67 20.49
N VAL A 13 2.83 0.34 21.34
CA VAL A 13 3.31 1.70 21.07
C VAL A 13 3.95 2.28 22.31
N THR A 14 5.16 2.77 22.15
CA THR A 14 5.91 3.57 23.11
C THR A 14 6.15 4.96 22.52
N ALA A 15 6.84 5.83 23.27
CA ALA A 15 7.16 7.16 22.80
C ALA A 15 8.12 7.19 21.59
N ASP A 16 8.89 6.12 21.40
CA ASP A 16 9.97 5.99 20.42
C ASP A 16 9.75 4.88 19.38
N ARG A 17 8.77 3.99 19.58
CA ARG A 17 8.51 2.85 18.69
C ARG A 17 7.02 2.53 18.58
N ALA A 18 6.60 2.11 17.39
CA ALA A 18 5.31 1.46 17.18
C ALA A 18 5.51 0.11 16.47
N VAL A 19 4.90 -0.94 17.00
CA VAL A 19 4.78 -2.27 16.38
C VAL A 19 3.30 -2.52 16.15
N ILE A 20 2.91 -2.54 14.87
CA ILE A 20 1.50 -2.66 14.47
C ILE A 20 1.33 -3.96 13.70
N GLY A 21 0.49 -4.85 14.21
CA GLY A 21 0.18 -6.13 13.58
C GLY A 21 -0.48 -5.96 12.21
N ALA A 22 -0.14 -6.85 11.26
CA ALA A 22 -0.64 -6.79 9.89
C ALA A 22 -2.18 -6.91 9.76
N LEU A 23 -2.85 -7.52 10.74
CA LEU A 23 -4.31 -7.66 10.83
C LEU A 23 -4.97 -6.59 11.70
N ALA A 24 -4.21 -5.65 12.29
CA ALA A 24 -4.78 -4.53 12.99
C ALA A 24 -5.66 -3.72 12.03
N ARG A 25 -6.87 -3.36 12.48
CA ARG A 25 -7.81 -2.57 11.67
C ARG A 25 -7.29 -1.14 11.51
N MET A 26 -7.45 -0.56 10.34
CA MET A 26 -7.04 0.83 10.08
C MET A 26 -7.69 1.79 11.08
N SER A 27 -8.99 1.61 11.38
CA SER A 27 -9.68 2.47 12.36
C SER A 27 -9.08 2.35 13.76
N HIS A 28 -8.76 1.14 14.24
CA HIS A 28 -8.17 0.94 15.57
C HIS A 28 -6.78 1.57 15.69
N VAL A 29 -5.95 1.45 14.65
CA VAL A 29 -4.62 2.08 14.63
C VAL A 29 -4.76 3.59 14.56
N ALA A 30 -5.66 4.10 13.72
CA ALA A 30 -5.93 5.53 13.60
C ALA A 30 -6.45 6.13 14.92
N ASP A 31 -7.24 5.38 15.68
CA ASP A 31 -7.84 5.84 16.94
C ASP A 31 -7.01 5.58 18.19
N ASN A 32 -5.94 4.81 18.09
CA ASN A 32 -5.07 4.52 19.23
C ASN A 32 -4.48 5.82 19.81
N PRO A 33 -4.71 6.14 21.10
CA PRO A 33 -4.24 7.39 21.70
C PRO A 33 -2.72 7.56 21.67
N GLN A 34 -1.96 6.46 21.78
CA GLN A 34 -0.50 6.49 21.73
C GLN A 34 -0.02 6.76 20.31
N VAL A 35 -0.66 6.19 19.28
CA VAL A 35 -0.36 6.51 17.87
C VAL A 35 -0.66 7.98 17.58
N LYS A 36 -1.82 8.50 18.02
CA LYS A 36 -2.16 9.93 17.85
C LYS A 36 -1.13 10.86 18.50
N SER A 37 -0.64 10.50 19.68
CA SER A 37 0.29 11.31 20.46
C SER A 37 1.72 11.26 19.91
N HIS A 38 2.23 10.06 19.59
CA HIS A 38 3.64 9.84 19.26
C HIS A 38 3.91 9.75 17.75
N PHE A 39 2.92 9.33 16.96
CA PHE A 39 3.04 9.12 15.51
C PHE A 39 1.84 9.74 14.75
N PRO A 40 1.55 11.06 14.93
CA PRO A 40 0.32 11.69 14.43
C PRO A 40 0.15 11.54 12.90
N ALA A 41 1.22 11.63 12.13
CA ALA A 41 1.16 11.47 10.67
C ALA A 41 0.67 10.06 10.23
N VAL A 42 0.91 9.02 11.03
CA VAL A 42 0.37 7.67 10.77
C VAL A 42 -1.15 7.66 11.02
N SER A 43 -1.61 8.25 12.12
CA SER A 43 -3.04 8.37 12.43
C SER A 43 -3.79 9.19 11.37
N GLU A 44 -3.22 10.32 10.95
CA GLU A 44 -3.81 11.21 9.94
C GLU A 44 -3.88 10.54 8.56
N ALA A 45 -2.81 9.88 8.12
CA ALA A 45 -2.79 9.14 6.85
C ALA A 45 -3.88 8.06 6.82
N LEU A 46 -4.12 7.38 7.95
CA LEU A 46 -5.22 6.43 8.06
C LEU A 46 -6.59 7.10 8.02
N TRP A 47 -6.78 8.21 8.75
CA TRP A 47 -8.08 8.91 8.82
C TRP A 47 -8.51 9.54 7.50
N GLN A 48 -7.55 10.06 6.72
CA GLN A 48 -7.79 10.64 5.40
C GLN A 48 -8.05 9.58 4.32
N ALA A 49 -7.66 8.34 4.55
CA ALA A 49 -7.83 7.25 3.60
C ALA A 49 -9.26 6.68 3.60
N ALA A 50 -9.89 6.65 2.42
CA ALA A 50 -11.17 5.99 2.17
C ALA A 50 -12.34 6.48 3.07
N SER A 51 -13.39 5.66 3.21
CA SER A 51 -14.53 5.92 4.11
C SER A 51 -14.36 5.21 5.45
N ALA A 52 -15.11 5.64 6.48
CA ALA A 52 -15.08 5.01 7.80
C ALA A 52 -15.42 3.52 7.76
N GLN A 53 -16.41 3.12 6.94
CA GLN A 53 -16.81 1.72 6.77
C GLN A 53 -15.66 0.88 6.20
N LEU A 54 -14.93 1.41 5.22
CA LEU A 54 -13.77 0.73 4.66
C LEU A 54 -12.64 0.64 5.69
N ARG A 55 -12.39 1.69 6.49
CA ARG A 55 -11.36 1.67 7.55
C ARG A 55 -11.66 0.67 8.66
N ASN A 56 -12.93 0.44 8.98
CA ASN A 56 -13.33 -0.56 9.96
C ASN A 56 -13.06 -2.00 9.51
N MET A 57 -13.00 -2.23 8.20
CA MET A 57 -12.76 -3.55 7.62
C MET A 57 -11.30 -3.74 7.17
N ALA A 58 -10.67 -2.69 6.66
CA ALA A 58 -9.31 -2.76 6.13
C ALA A 58 -8.29 -3.00 7.24
N THR A 59 -7.31 -3.87 6.96
CA THR A 59 -6.18 -4.13 7.84
C THR A 59 -4.94 -3.36 7.36
N ILE A 60 -3.94 -3.18 8.23
CA ILE A 60 -2.68 -2.53 7.87
C ILE A 60 -1.95 -3.26 6.75
N GLY A 61 -1.80 -4.59 6.86
CA GLY A 61 -1.16 -5.40 5.82
C GLY A 61 -1.94 -5.36 4.50
N GLY A 62 -3.28 -5.40 4.55
CA GLY A 62 -4.13 -5.27 3.38
C GLY A 62 -4.05 -3.88 2.74
N ASN A 63 -3.90 -2.82 3.54
CA ASN A 63 -3.70 -1.46 3.04
C ASN A 63 -2.37 -1.34 2.29
N LEU A 64 -1.27 -1.86 2.86
CA LEU A 64 0.04 -1.86 2.19
C LEU A 64 -0.01 -2.61 0.85
N MET A 65 -0.70 -3.75 0.79
CA MET A 65 -0.81 -4.60 -0.40
C MET A 65 -1.90 -4.19 -1.40
N GLN A 66 -2.53 -3.02 -1.21
CA GLN A 66 -3.56 -2.57 -2.14
C GLN A 66 -2.98 -2.28 -3.53
N ARG A 67 -3.80 -2.53 -4.57
CA ARG A 67 -3.38 -2.31 -5.97
C ARG A 67 -3.75 -0.92 -6.48
N THR A 68 -3.10 -0.50 -7.55
CA THR A 68 -3.35 0.77 -8.25
C THR A 68 -4.83 0.98 -8.61
N ARG A 69 -5.24 2.26 -8.71
CA ARG A 69 -6.57 2.67 -9.18
C ARG A 69 -6.62 3.00 -10.68
N CYS A 70 -5.53 2.77 -11.42
CA CYS A 70 -5.45 2.95 -12.86
C CYS A 70 -6.69 2.34 -13.58
N PRO A 71 -7.47 3.13 -14.35
CA PRO A 71 -8.70 2.65 -14.98
C PRO A 71 -8.43 1.51 -15.99
N TYR A 72 -7.34 1.61 -16.75
CA TYR A 72 -6.89 0.59 -17.70
C TYR A 72 -6.53 -0.75 -17.04
N PHE A 73 -6.00 -0.69 -15.82
CA PHE A 73 -5.71 -1.89 -15.03
C PHE A 73 -7.01 -2.55 -14.54
N ARG A 74 -8.00 -1.75 -14.15
CA ARG A 74 -9.27 -2.21 -13.52
C ARG A 74 -10.34 -2.66 -14.52
N ASP A 75 -10.21 -2.33 -15.79
CA ASP A 75 -11.16 -2.70 -16.84
C ASP A 75 -10.47 -3.53 -17.95
N PRO A 76 -10.22 -4.84 -17.70
CA PRO A 76 -9.57 -5.72 -18.65
C PRO A 76 -10.39 -6.00 -19.91
N ALA A 77 -11.71 -5.83 -19.86
CA ALA A 77 -12.58 -6.11 -21.00
C ALA A 77 -12.41 -5.06 -22.10
N ASN A 78 -12.30 -3.79 -21.73
CA ASN A 78 -12.10 -2.69 -22.70
C ASN A 78 -10.62 -2.38 -22.96
N PHE A 79 -9.73 -2.67 -22.01
CA PHE A 79 -8.31 -2.35 -22.11
C PHE A 79 -7.43 -3.59 -21.90
N PRO A 80 -7.27 -4.44 -22.94
CA PRO A 80 -6.51 -5.69 -22.83
C PRO A 80 -5.00 -5.45 -22.60
N ALA A 81 -4.45 -4.32 -23.07
CA ALA A 81 -3.03 -3.96 -22.94
C ALA A 81 -2.69 -3.34 -21.57
N CYS A 82 -2.19 -4.16 -20.64
CA CYS A 82 -1.74 -3.71 -19.34
C CYS A 82 -0.62 -4.60 -18.79
N ASN A 83 0.63 -4.13 -18.89
CA ASN A 83 1.83 -4.85 -18.43
C ASN A 83 1.77 -5.25 -16.94
N LYS A 84 1.07 -4.46 -16.11
CA LYS A 84 0.87 -4.79 -14.68
C LYS A 84 -0.07 -5.97 -14.44
N ARG A 85 -0.89 -6.34 -15.43
CA ARG A 85 -1.79 -7.50 -15.41
C ARG A 85 -1.24 -8.67 -16.22
N ALA A 86 -0.75 -8.39 -17.43
CA ALA A 86 -0.15 -9.37 -18.34
C ALA A 86 1.16 -8.80 -18.90
N PRO A 87 2.33 -9.24 -18.41
CA PRO A 87 3.63 -8.76 -18.87
C PRO A 87 3.78 -8.86 -20.40
N GLY A 88 4.31 -7.82 -21.02
CA GLY A 88 4.51 -7.75 -22.47
C GLY A 88 3.27 -7.32 -23.28
N SER A 89 2.10 -7.18 -22.65
CA SER A 89 0.86 -6.75 -23.35
C SER A 89 0.82 -5.25 -23.68
N GLY A 90 1.78 -4.45 -23.20
CA GLY A 90 1.80 -3.00 -23.38
C GLY A 90 1.07 -2.24 -22.27
N CYS A 91 0.96 -0.91 -22.38
CA CYS A 91 0.30 -0.07 -21.39
C CYS A 91 -0.68 0.90 -22.05
N SER A 92 -1.98 0.61 -22.00
CA SER A 92 -3.03 1.49 -22.57
C SER A 92 -3.09 2.89 -21.95
N ALA A 93 -2.46 3.12 -20.80
CA ALA A 93 -2.40 4.45 -20.20
C ALA A 93 -1.44 5.38 -20.95
N ILE A 94 -0.36 4.84 -21.53
CA ILE A 94 0.62 5.62 -22.29
C ILE A 94 0.00 5.97 -23.65
N GLY A 95 -0.07 7.26 -23.96
CA GLY A 95 -0.81 7.77 -25.12
C GLY A 95 -2.34 7.89 -24.91
N GLY A 96 -2.84 7.51 -23.72
CA GLY A 96 -4.24 7.65 -23.31
C GLY A 96 -4.47 8.79 -22.33
N GLY A 97 -5.53 8.67 -21.51
CA GLY A 97 -5.84 9.57 -20.42
C GLY A 97 -4.96 9.32 -19.20
N THR A 98 -4.01 10.21 -18.95
CA THR A 98 -2.99 10.04 -17.90
C THR A 98 -3.30 10.77 -16.59
N ARG A 99 -4.45 11.47 -16.48
CA ARG A 99 -4.86 12.09 -15.21
C ARG A 99 -4.99 11.02 -14.11
N GLY A 100 -4.25 11.19 -13.01
CA GLY A 100 -4.17 10.22 -11.90
C GLY A 100 -3.05 9.19 -12.00
N HIS A 101 -2.20 9.26 -13.04
CA HIS A 101 -0.99 8.44 -13.19
C HIS A 101 0.25 9.14 -12.64
N ALA A 102 1.33 8.38 -12.47
CA ALA A 102 2.53 8.84 -11.81
C ALA A 102 3.36 9.74 -12.75
N VAL A 103 4.03 10.72 -12.17
CA VAL A 103 5.02 11.58 -12.84
C VAL A 103 6.46 11.21 -12.48
N LEU A 104 6.66 10.55 -11.34
CA LEU A 104 7.95 10.09 -10.84
C LEU A 104 7.97 8.56 -10.73
N GLY A 105 9.15 7.96 -10.83
CA GLY A 105 9.33 6.51 -10.70
C GLY A 105 8.58 5.71 -11.76
N VAL A 106 8.41 6.27 -12.96
CA VAL A 106 7.71 5.63 -14.08
C VAL A 106 8.67 4.83 -14.97
N SER A 107 8.11 3.99 -15.83
CA SER A 107 8.85 3.30 -16.89
C SER A 107 8.02 3.26 -18.17
N GLU A 108 8.64 2.92 -19.29
CA GLU A 108 7.93 2.63 -20.54
C GLU A 108 6.94 1.47 -20.40
N ALA A 109 7.16 0.58 -19.42
CA ALA A 109 6.25 -0.54 -19.17
C ALA A 109 5.01 -0.14 -18.38
N CYS A 110 5.09 0.82 -17.45
CA CYS A 110 3.96 1.20 -16.60
C CYS A 110 4.16 2.56 -15.92
N ILE A 111 3.10 3.37 -15.92
CA ILE A 111 3.03 4.70 -15.29
C ILE A 111 2.00 4.76 -14.13
N ALA A 112 1.58 3.61 -13.60
CA ALA A 112 0.54 3.57 -12.57
C ALA A 112 1.03 4.04 -11.19
N THR A 113 0.21 4.82 -10.49
CA THR A 113 0.45 5.23 -9.10
C THR A 113 0.12 4.11 -8.11
N TYR A 114 0.85 4.08 -6.99
CA TYR A 114 0.40 3.43 -5.76
C TYR A 114 -0.51 4.39 -4.98
N PRO A 115 -1.71 3.99 -4.54
CA PRO A 115 -2.71 4.92 -4.04
C PRO A 115 -2.79 5.03 -2.50
N GLY A 116 -1.96 4.31 -1.75
CA GLY A 116 -2.11 4.20 -0.30
C GLY A 116 -1.44 5.34 0.48
N ASP A 117 -2.23 6.11 1.22
CA ASP A 117 -1.73 7.22 2.04
C ASP A 117 -0.84 6.76 3.21
N LEU A 118 -1.17 5.64 3.85
CA LEU A 118 -0.41 5.08 4.97
C LEU A 118 1.05 4.75 4.56
N ALA A 119 1.24 4.18 3.37
CA ALA A 119 2.57 3.81 2.90
C ALA A 119 3.50 5.03 2.82
N VAL A 120 2.97 6.19 2.44
CA VAL A 120 3.73 7.44 2.37
C VAL A 120 4.26 7.82 3.74
N ALA A 121 3.40 7.78 4.77
CA ALA A 121 3.82 8.05 6.14
C ALA A 121 4.87 7.04 6.64
N LEU A 122 4.69 5.76 6.34
CA LEU A 122 5.61 4.71 6.77
C LEU A 122 6.98 4.78 6.10
N VAL A 123 7.04 5.12 4.80
CA VAL A 123 8.31 5.39 4.12
C VAL A 123 9.02 6.58 4.76
N ALA A 124 8.30 7.67 5.07
CA ALA A 124 8.89 8.85 5.70
C ALA A 124 9.46 8.62 7.10
N PHE A 125 9.02 7.57 7.80
CA PHE A 125 9.52 7.17 9.12
C PHE A 125 10.51 6.01 9.08
N ASP A 126 11.04 5.65 7.90
CA ASP A 126 11.95 4.51 7.72
C ASP A 126 11.40 3.21 8.33
N ALA A 127 10.08 3.04 8.29
CA ALA A 127 9.41 1.90 8.89
C ALA A 127 9.83 0.59 8.21
N GLU A 128 9.65 -0.52 8.92
CA GLU A 128 9.98 -1.85 8.44
C GLU A 128 8.72 -2.72 8.31
N VAL A 129 8.69 -3.54 7.26
CA VAL A 129 7.72 -4.62 7.09
C VAL A 129 8.37 -5.91 7.58
N ASP A 130 7.75 -6.56 8.56
CA ASP A 130 8.12 -7.90 9.01
C ASP A 130 7.33 -8.96 8.23
N LEU A 131 8.04 -9.82 7.52
CA LEU A 131 7.49 -10.94 6.75
C LEU A 131 7.69 -12.30 7.45
N GLY A 132 8.05 -12.29 8.73
CA GLY A 132 8.36 -13.47 9.54
C GLY A 132 9.83 -13.83 9.47
N GLU A 133 10.29 -14.35 8.33
CA GLU A 133 11.70 -14.78 8.16
C GLU A 133 12.65 -13.62 7.83
N ARG A 134 12.09 -12.47 7.43
CA ARG A 134 12.87 -11.30 7.03
C ARG A 134 12.13 -10.02 7.34
N LYS A 135 12.91 -8.97 7.60
CA LYS A 135 12.46 -7.59 7.68
C LYS A 135 13.06 -6.79 6.55
N LEU A 136 12.30 -5.85 6.02
CA LEU A 136 12.77 -4.92 5.01
C LEU A 136 12.18 -3.54 5.25
N LYS A 137 12.91 -2.50 4.85
CA LYS A 137 12.36 -1.15 4.85
C LYS A 137 11.14 -1.08 3.95
N VAL A 138 10.16 -0.26 4.33
CA VAL A 138 8.95 -0.07 3.54
C VAL A 138 9.28 0.50 2.16
N GLU A 139 10.35 1.29 2.02
CA GLU A 139 10.83 1.76 0.71
C GLU A 139 11.21 0.60 -0.23
N ASP A 140 11.91 -0.42 0.29
CA ASP A 140 12.34 -1.61 -0.47
C ASP A 140 11.17 -2.57 -0.74
N PHE A 141 10.10 -2.46 0.03
CA PHE A 141 8.89 -3.24 -0.16
C PHE A 141 8.14 -2.84 -1.44
N PHE A 142 8.21 -1.56 -1.83
CA PHE A 142 7.55 -1.03 -3.01
C PHE A 142 8.50 -0.95 -4.22
N LEU A 143 8.41 -1.94 -5.10
CA LEU A 143 9.27 -2.00 -6.28
C LEU A 143 8.82 -1.05 -7.39
N ALA A 144 9.80 -0.36 -8.00
CA ALA A 144 9.57 0.48 -9.17
C ALA A 144 9.09 -0.34 -10.39
N PRO A 145 8.19 0.22 -11.22
CA PRO A 145 7.78 -0.42 -12.47
C PRO A 145 8.98 -0.56 -13.42
N GLY A 146 9.09 -1.70 -14.11
CA GLY A 146 10.22 -1.99 -14.99
C GLY A 146 11.42 -2.68 -14.32
N ALA A 147 11.49 -2.67 -12.98
CA ALA A 147 12.48 -3.47 -12.23
C ALA A 147 12.22 -4.99 -12.30
N THR A 148 11.11 -5.42 -12.92
CA THR A 148 10.73 -6.83 -13.03
C THR A 148 11.48 -7.54 -14.16
N ALA A 149 12.67 -8.05 -13.83
CA ALA A 149 12.97 -9.44 -14.13
C ALA A 149 12.41 -10.27 -12.96
N ARG A 150 11.20 -10.84 -13.14
CA ARG A 150 10.40 -11.62 -12.17
C ARG A 150 9.63 -10.80 -11.11
N SER A 151 8.30 -10.86 -11.19
CA SER A 151 7.39 -10.58 -10.06
C SER A 151 7.51 -11.69 -9.01
N PRO A 152 7.42 -11.39 -7.70
CA PRO A 152 6.92 -12.38 -6.75
C PRO A 152 5.41 -12.53 -7.01
N GLY A 153 4.96 -13.78 -7.08
CA GLY A 153 3.55 -14.14 -7.21
C GLY A 153 2.74 -13.81 -5.96
#